data_AF-A0A7C1W9E7-F1
#
_entry.id   AF-A0A7C1W9E7-F1
#
_cell.length_a   1.000
_cell.length_b   1.000
_cell.length_c   1.000
_cell.angle_alpha   90.00
_cell.angle_beta   90.00
_cell.angle_gamma   90.00
#
_symmetry.space_group_name_H-M   'P 1'
#
loop_
_entity.id
_entity.type
_entity.pdbx_description
1 polymer ?
#
loop_
_entity_poly.entity_id
_entity_poly.type
_entity_poly.pdbx_seq_one_letter_code
_entity_poly.pdbx_strand_id
1 'polypeptide(L)' 'MNKQLLEIYSDYLMSSYSYTTATGLSILSEGKISHDKITRFLSSKDFMSAELWKLTIKELAREDGVIIVDDTIEGKAKYS' A
#
# COMPACT_ATOMS: atom_id res chain seq x y z
N MET A 1 7.34 15.66 3.78
CA MET A 1 6.71 14.35 3.49
C MET A 1 5.47 14.61 2.64
N ASN A 2 5.31 13.94 1.49
CA ASN A 2 4.13 14.16 0.63
C ASN A 2 2.93 13.39 1.20
N LYS A 3 2.17 14.04 2.10
CA LYS A 3 1.04 13.44 2.82
C LYS A 3 -0.07 12.97 1.88
N GLN A 4 -0.33 13.72 0.81
CA GLN A 4 -1.34 13.39 -0.18
C GLN A 4 -0.99 12.11 -0.97
N LEU A 5 0.28 11.92 -1.34
CA LEU A 5 0.72 10.71 -2.03
C LEU A 5 0.63 9.47 -1.13
N LEU A 6 0.88 9.65 0.17
CA LEU A 6 0.70 8.60 1.18
C LEU A 6 -0.77 8.21 1.31
N GLU A 7 -1.67 9.19 1.49
CA GLU A 7 -3.13 8.96 1.60
C GLU A 7 -3.66 8.20 0.38
N ILE A 8 -3.33 8.64 -0.83
CA ILE A 8 -3.79 7.97 -2.06
C ILE A 8 -3.22 6.55 -2.17
N TYR A 9 -1.94 6.34 -1.83
CA TYR A 9 -1.34 5.02 -1.87
C TYR A 9 -1.96 4.09 -0.82
N SER A 10 -2.23 4.60 0.37
CA SER A 10 -2.91 3.88 1.45
C SER A 10 -4.35 3.51 1.10
N ASP A 11 -5.12 4.44 0.52
CA ASP A 11 -6.49 4.17 0.05
C ASP A 11 -6.50 3.12 -1.06
N TYR A 12 -5.50 3.16 -1.95
CA TYR A 12 -5.31 2.14 -2.97
C TYR A 12 -5.04 0.76 -2.37
N LEU A 13 -4.18 0.67 -1.36
CA LEU A 13 -3.90 -0.59 -0.65
C LEU A 13 -5.14 -1.12 0.07
N MET A 14 -5.90 -0.26 0.75
CA MET A 14 -7.11 -0.65 1.48
C MET A 14 -8.26 -1.08 0.57
N SER A 15 -8.38 -0.45 -0.61
CA SER A 15 -9.47 -0.72 -1.55
C SER A 15 -9.18 -1.89 -2.49
N SER A 16 -7.97 -2.44 -2.46
CA SER A 16 -7.53 -3.52 -3.34
C SER A 16 -7.56 -4.86 -2.60
N TYR A 17 -8.40 -5.78 -3.06
CA TYR A 17 -8.53 -7.14 -2.50
C TYR A 17 -7.56 -8.15 -3.12
N SER A 18 -6.60 -7.69 -3.93
CA SER A 18 -5.66 -8.54 -4.68
C SER A 18 -4.28 -7.88 -4.73
N TYR A 19 -3.32 -8.53 -5.38
CA TYR A 19 -1.95 -8.06 -5.50
C TYR A 19 -1.88 -6.64 -6.08
N THR A 20 -1.32 -5.71 -5.29
CA THR A 20 -1.18 -4.29 -5.63
C THR A 20 0.22 -3.97 -6.11
N THR A 21 0.34 -3.06 -7.08
CA THR A 21 1.64 -2.60 -7.60
C THR A 21 1.65 -1.10 -7.85
N ALA A 22 2.83 -0.48 -7.82
CA ALA A 22 2.99 0.93 -8.20
C ALA A 22 2.52 1.21 -9.64
N THR A 23 2.77 0.26 -10.55
CA THR A 23 2.27 0.31 -11.93
C THR A 23 0.75 0.21 -11.98
N GLY A 24 0.15 -0.67 -11.17
CA GLY A 24 -1.31 -0.80 -11.05
C GLY A 24 -1.98 0.49 -10.61
N LEU A 25 -1.44 1.17 -9.58
CA LEU A 25 -1.93 2.49 -9.17
C LEU A 25 -1.76 3.54 -10.28
N SER A 26 -0.63 3.50 -11.00
CA SER A 26 -0.39 4.44 -12.11
C SER A 26 -1.43 4.27 -13.22
N ILE A 27 -1.77 3.03 -13.57
CA ILE A 27 -2.82 2.70 -14.55
C ILE A 27 -4.19 3.17 -14.05
N LEU A 28 -4.53 2.87 -12.79
CA LEU A 28 -5.81 3.24 -12.17
C LEU A 28 -5.99 4.76 -12.09
N SER A 29 -4.90 5.48 -11.93
CA SER A 29 -4.85 6.94 -11.93
C SER A 29 -4.72 7.54 -13.34
N GLU A 30 -4.82 6.75 -14.42
CA GLU A 30 -4.64 7.19 -15.81
C GLU A 30 -3.31 7.93 -16.04
N GLY A 31 -2.25 7.52 -15.32
CA GLY A 31 -0.92 8.14 -15.38
C GLY A 31 -0.78 9.46 -14.61
N LYS A 32 -1.83 9.99 -13.96
CA LYS A 32 -1.75 11.23 -13.13
C LYS A 32 -0.77 11.07 -11.96
N ILE A 33 -0.61 9.84 -11.48
CA ILE A 33 0.46 9.42 -10.56
C ILE A 33 1.35 8.45 -11.33
N SER A 34 2.62 8.79 -11.56
CA SER A 34 3.56 7.88 -12.21
C SER A 34 4.03 6.78 -11.26
N HIS A 35 4.25 5.58 -11.79
CA HIS A 35 4.81 4.46 -11.02
C HIS A 35 6.18 4.84 -10.41
N ASP A 36 7.03 5.56 -11.14
CA ASP A 36 8.31 6.07 -10.65
C ASP A 36 8.17 6.97 -9.43
N LYS A 37 7.13 7.81 -9.39
CA LYS A 37 6.86 8.69 -8.24
C LYS A 37 6.50 7.88 -6.99
N ILE A 38 5.75 6.80 -7.16
CA ILE A 38 5.39 5.88 -6.07
C ILE A 38 6.62 5.10 -5.61
N THR A 39 7.39 4.51 -6.53
CA THR A 39 8.63 3.79 -6.19
C THR A 39 9.61 4.69 -5.45
N ARG A 40 9.86 5.90 -5.95
CA ARG A 40 10.76 6.86 -5.30
C ARG A 40 10.25 7.30 -3.93
N PHE A 41 8.94 7.40 -3.75
CA PHE A 41 8.31 7.67 -2.46
C PHE A 41 8.54 6.51 -1.48
N LEU A 42 8.25 5.28 -1.89
CA LEU A 42 8.46 4.08 -1.07
C LEU A 42 9.94 3.81 -0.76
N SER A 43 10.85 4.20 -1.65
CA SER A 43 12.30 4.11 -1.41
C SER A 43 12.88 5.33 -0.68
N SER A 44 12.10 6.38 -0.43
CA SER A 44 12.59 7.60 0.25
C SER A 44 12.78 7.42 1.76
N LYS A 45 12.25 6.34 2.32
CA LYS A 45 12.50 5.85 3.69
C LYS A 45 12.49 4.32 3.67
N ASP A 46 13.07 3.70 4.70
CA ASP A 46 12.82 2.29 5.02
C ASP A 46 11.39 2.11 5.52
N PHE A 47 10.43 2.23 4.62
CA PHE A 47 9.05 1.86 4.91
C PHE A 47 8.99 0.33 4.96
N MET A 48 9.11 -0.22 6.17
CA MET A 48 8.64 -1.58 6.43
C MET A 48 7.13 -1.64 6.16
N SER A 49 6.60 -2.77 5.66
CA SER A 49 5.16 -2.95 5.42
C SER A 49 4.31 -2.45 6.62
N ALA A 50 4.73 -2.80 7.85
CA ALA A 50 4.10 -2.35 9.08
C ALA A 50 4.10 -0.81 9.30
N GLU A 51 5.12 -0.09 8.82
CA GLU A 51 5.22 1.38 8.93
C GLU A 51 4.22 2.07 8.00
N LEU A 52 4.01 1.54 6.79
CA LEU A 52 2.96 2.01 5.87
C LEU A 52 1.58 1.81 6.49
N TRP A 53 1.32 0.63 7.06
CA TRP A 53 0.05 0.33 7.71
C TRP A 53 -0.20 1.22 8.93
N LYS A 54 0.80 1.45 9.80
CA LYS A 54 0.65 2.36 10.96
C LYS A 54 0.18 3.76 10.57
N LEU A 55 0.63 4.28 9.44
CA LEU A 55 0.25 5.61 8.97
C LEU A 55 -1.22 5.67 8.54
N THR A 56 -1.70 4.63 7.88
CA THR A 56 -3.10 4.51 7.43
C THR A 56 -4.05 4.22 8.59
N ILE A 57 -3.63 3.34 9.50
CA ILE A 57 -4.45 2.84 10.60
C ILE A 57 -4.70 3.92 11.66
N LYS A 58 -3.79 4.88 11.83
CA LYS A 58 -3.91 5.92 12.86
C LYS A 58 -5.21 6.74 12.75
N GLU A 59 -5.72 6.93 11.53
CA GLU A 59 -6.99 7.63 11.28
C GLU A 59 -8.23 6.74 11.52
N LEU A 60 -8.06 5.41 11.54
CA LEU A 60 -9.12 4.40 11.70
C LEU A 60 -9.15 3.77 13.10
N ALA A 61 -8.17 4.09 13.94
CA ALA A 61 -8.01 3.52 15.27
C ALA A 61 -9.18 3.90 16.19
N ARG A 62 -9.85 2.88 16.74
CA ARG A 62 -10.86 3.01 17.80
C ARG A 62 -10.35 2.34 19.06
N GLU A 63 -10.85 2.79 20.22
CA GLU A 63 -10.42 2.28 21.53
C GLU A 63 -10.66 0.77 21.70
N ASP A 64 -11.62 0.20 20.95
CA ASP A 64 -12.04 -1.20 20.96
C ASP A 64 -11.71 -1.98 19.67
N GLY A 65 -11.03 -1.35 18.70
CA GLY A 65 -10.74 -1.94 17.39
C GLY A 65 -9.45 -2.76 17.38
N VAL A 66 -9.50 -3.96 16.80
CA VAL A 66 -8.31 -4.79 16.54
C VAL A 66 -8.06 -4.86 15.03
N ILE A 67 -6.81 -4.63 14.62
CA ILE A 67 -6.38 -4.78 13.22
C ILE A 67 -5.41 -5.93 13.13
N ILE A 68 -5.73 -6.86 12.22
CA ILE A 68 -4.93 -8.03 11.92
C ILE A 68 -4.35 -7.81 10.52
N VAL A 69 -3.02 -7.73 10.44
CA VAL A 69 -2.29 -7.68 9.17
C VAL A 69 -1.67 -9.05 8.95
N ASP A 70 -2.12 -9.75 7.92
CA ASP A 70 -1.55 -11.02 7.49
C ASP A 70 -0.66 -10.78 6.27
N ASP A 71 0.64 -11.05 6.41
CA ASP A 71 1.65 -10.88 5.35
C ASP A 71 1.96 -12.22 4.65
N THR A 72 0.96 -13.10 4.54
CA THR A 72 1.13 -14.38 3.86
C THR A 72 1.22 -14.18 2.35
N ILE A 73 2.39 -14.49 1.80
CA ILE A 73 2.59 -14.65 0.35
C ILE A 73 2.27 -16.09 -0.01
N GLU A 74 1.15 -16.32 -0.70
CA GLU A 74 0.81 -17.65 -1.22
C GLU A 74 1.76 -18.00 -2.38
N GLY A 75 2.52 -19.08 -2.21
CA GLY A 75 3.47 -19.54 -3.21
C GLY A 75 2.75 -20.00 -4.49
N LYS A 76 3.24 -19.58 -5.66
CA LYS A 76 2.70 -20.05 -6.94
C LYS A 76 2.73 -21.59 -6.98
N ALA A 77 1.58 -22.20 -7.28
CA ALA A 77 1.51 -23.62 -7.57
C ALA A 77 2.49 -23.96 -8.70
N LYS A 78 3.44 -24.84 -8.41
CA LYS A 78 4.30 -25.41 -9.45
C LYS A 78 3.44 -26.37 -10.27
N TYR A 79 3.12 -25.99 -11.50
CA TYR A 79 2.60 -26.95 -12.47
C TYR A 79 3.72 -27.95 -12.76
N SER A 80 3.51 -29.20 -12.32
CA SER A 80 4.36 -30.36 -12.61
C SER A 80 4.00 -30.96 -13.96
#